data_AF-A0A8S3J386-F1
#
_entry.id   AF-A0A8S3J386-F1
#
_cell.length_a   1.000
_cell.length_b   1.000
_cell.length_c   1.000
_cell.angle_alpha   90.00
_cell.angle_beta   90.00
_cell.angle_gamma   90.00
#
_symmetry.space_group_name_H-M   'P 1'
#
loop_
_entity.id
_entity.type
_entity.pdbx_description
1 polymer ?
#
loop_
_entity_poly.entity_id
_entity_poly.type
_entity_poly.pdbx_seq_one_letter_code
_entity_poly.pdbx_strand_id
1 'polypeptide(L)'
;KQLPNITIQVTKKEGIFFQTPRLNELNGKYSTLNASYNETSKELIEEVLTIAASYCDSLSQLAEILAQLDCLVSFAIASVNGNYIRPIFSSEEKKIHLVDSRHPCVEKQDSINFISNTVQLDRNNHRFQVITGKIS
;
A
#
# COMPACT_ATOMS: atom_id res chain seq x y z
N LYS A 1 25.01 -38.35 48.19
CA LYS A 1 26.28 -38.53 47.44
C LYS A 1 26.60 -37.20 46.76
N GLN A 2 27.62 -36.47 47.21
CA GLN A 2 28.13 -35.29 46.50
C GLN A 2 28.77 -35.76 45.19
N LEU A 3 28.26 -35.26 44.06
CA LEU A 3 28.84 -35.52 42.75
C LEU A 3 30.12 -34.67 42.60
N PRO A 4 31.27 -35.26 42.27
CA PRO A 4 32.51 -34.51 42.15
C PRO A 4 32.45 -33.55 40.95
N ASN A 5 32.92 -32.31 41.14
CA ASN A 5 33.04 -31.25 40.13
C ASN A 5 31.74 -30.65 39.56
N ILE A 6 30.63 -30.73 40.29
CA ILE A 6 29.35 -30.13 39.90
C ILE A 6 28.91 -29.06 40.91
N THR A 7 28.65 -27.85 40.45
CA THR A 7 28.14 -26.72 41.24
C THR A 7 26.65 -26.51 40.95
N ILE A 8 25.82 -26.33 41.99
CA ILE A 8 24.39 -26.03 41.85
C ILE A 8 24.22 -24.52 41.73
N GLN A 9 23.62 -24.04 40.64
CA GLN A 9 23.47 -22.60 40.37
C GLN A 9 22.11 -22.06 40.82
N VAL A 10 21.02 -22.78 40.55
CA VAL A 10 19.66 -22.30 40.84
C VAL A 10 18.75 -23.49 41.18
N THR A 11 18.00 -23.36 42.25
CA THR A 11 16.87 -24.23 42.61
C THR A 11 15.59 -23.44 42.37
N LYS A 12 14.86 -23.73 41.28
CA LYS A 12 13.51 -23.20 41.07
C LYS A 12 12.49 -24.30 41.35
N LYS A 13 11.22 -23.93 41.57
CA LYS A 13 10.12 -24.88 41.82
C LYS A 13 9.99 -25.98 40.75
N GLU A 14 10.54 -25.77 39.55
CA GLU A 14 10.51 -26.70 38.40
C GLU A 14 11.79 -27.53 38.20
N GLY A 15 12.86 -27.30 38.97
CA GLY A 15 14.10 -28.09 38.82
C GLY A 15 15.36 -27.48 39.41
N ILE A 16 16.41 -28.31 39.48
CA ILE A 16 17.75 -27.96 39.96
C ILE A 16 18.71 -27.89 38.77
N PHE A 17 19.36 -26.75 38.57
CA PHE A 17 20.34 -26.56 37.52
C PHE A 17 21.75 -26.80 38.03
N PHE A 18 22.50 -27.62 37.31
CA PHE A 18 23.87 -28.02 37.61
C PHE A 18 24.83 -27.44 36.58
N GLN A 19 26.02 -27.03 37.01
CA GLN A 19 27.07 -26.52 36.15
C GLN A 19 28.42 -27.15 36.52
N THR A 20 29.25 -27.44 35.52
CA THR A 20 30.64 -27.86 35.74
C THR A 20 31.59 -26.73 35.38
N PRO A 21 32.80 -26.68 35.98
CA PRO A 21 33.82 -25.69 35.62
C PRO A 21 34.14 -25.67 34.12
N ARG A 22 34.23 -26.86 33.50
CA ARG A 22 34.44 -27.02 32.05
C ARG A 22 33.29 -26.44 31.22
N LEU A 23 32.04 -26.65 31.64
CA LEU A 23 30.87 -26.08 30.98
C LEU A 23 30.86 -24.55 31.09
N ASN A 24 31.26 -23.99 32.24
CA ASN A 24 31.36 -22.55 32.42
C ASN A 24 32.43 -21.91 31.51
N GLU A 25 33.59 -22.56 31.39
CA GLU A 25 34.65 -22.12 30.47
C GLU A 25 34.18 -22.14 29.00
N LEU A 26 33.51 -23.22 28.58
CA LEU A 26 32.94 -23.32 27.23
C LEU A 26 31.86 -22.28 26.97
N ASN A 27 30.98 -22.01 27.95
CA ASN A 27 29.98 -20.95 27.85
C ASN A 27 30.63 -19.56 27.75
N GLY A 28 31.73 -19.31 28.47
CA GLY A 28 32.51 -18.08 28.34
C GLY A 28 33.04 -17.91 26.92
N LYS A 29 33.72 -18.94 26.38
CA LYS A 29 34.22 -18.95 25.00
C LYS A 29 33.11 -18.75 23.98
N TYR A 30 31.99 -19.45 24.14
CA TYR A 30 30.82 -19.30 23.28
C TYR A 30 30.26 -17.88 23.32
N SER A 31 30.13 -17.29 24.51
CA SER A 31 29.64 -15.92 24.68
C SER A 31 30.53 -14.91 23.97
N THR A 32 31.85 -15.02 24.13
CA THR A 32 32.83 -14.16 23.44
C THR A 32 32.78 -14.33 21.92
N LEU A 33 32.74 -15.58 21.43
CA LEU A 33 32.67 -15.86 20.00
C LEU A 33 31.36 -15.34 19.40
N ASN A 34 30.25 -15.52 20.09
CA ASN A 34 28.94 -15.02 19.67
C ASN A 34 28.90 -13.49 19.68
N ALA A 35 29.53 -12.83 20.65
CA ALA A 35 29.64 -11.37 20.67
C ALA A 35 30.40 -10.86 19.44
N SER A 36 31.57 -11.45 19.13
CA SER A 36 32.37 -11.10 17.96
C SER A 36 31.63 -11.37 16.64
N TYR A 37 30.95 -12.51 16.52
CA TYR A 37 30.12 -12.83 15.36
C TYR A 37 29.02 -11.77 15.15
N ASN A 38 28.34 -11.38 16.21
CA ASN A 38 27.27 -10.38 16.13
C ASN A 38 27.80 -8.99 15.77
N GLU A 39 29.01 -8.65 16.19
CA GLU A 39 29.66 -7.39 15.83
C GLU A 39 29.97 -7.34 14.33
N THR A 40 30.68 -8.35 13.79
CA THR A 40 30.96 -8.44 12.35
C THR A 40 29.69 -8.53 11.52
N SER A 41 28.66 -9.24 12.00
CA SER A 41 27.36 -9.33 11.32
C SER A 41 26.66 -7.97 11.22
N LYS A 42 26.75 -7.13 12.26
CA LYS A 42 26.17 -5.78 12.23
C LYS A 42 26.83 -4.91 11.19
N GLU A 43 28.17 -4.92 11.11
CA GLU A 43 28.92 -4.15 10.10
C GLU A 43 28.49 -4.53 8.68
N LEU A 44 28.37 -5.84 8.42
CA LEU A 44 27.91 -6.34 7.13
C LEU A 44 26.47 -5.90 6.82
N ILE A 45 25.57 -5.95 7.80
CA ILE A 45 24.17 -5.52 7.64
C ILE A 45 24.11 -4.01 7.36
N GLU A 46 24.90 -3.20 8.07
CA GLU A 46 24.97 -1.75 7.86
C GLU A 46 25.47 -1.41 6.45
N GLU A 47 26.48 -2.14 5.94
CA GLU A 47 26.95 -1.97 4.56
C GLU A 47 25.85 -2.29 3.54
N VAL A 48 25.16 -3.43 3.71
CA VAL A 48 24.06 -3.83 2.83
C VAL A 48 22.91 -2.82 2.87
N LEU A 49 22.55 -2.34 4.05
CA LEU A 49 21.50 -1.33 4.22
C LEU A 49 21.89 0.00 3.57
N THR A 50 23.16 0.40 3.67
CA THR A 50 23.68 1.62 3.05
C THR A 50 23.59 1.53 1.52
N ILE A 51 23.99 0.38 0.95
CA ILE A 51 23.87 0.13 -0.49
C ILE A 51 22.40 0.13 -0.91
N ALA A 52 21.53 -0.57 -0.19
CA ALA A 52 20.10 -0.61 -0.50
C ALA A 52 19.45 0.79 -0.41
N ALA A 53 19.81 1.57 0.60
CA ALA A 53 19.31 2.93 0.80
C ALA A 53 19.71 3.86 -0.35
N SER A 54 20.87 3.66 -0.99
CA SER A 54 21.28 4.44 -2.15
C SER A 54 20.32 4.33 -3.35
N TYR A 55 19.52 3.27 -3.42
CA TYR A 55 18.51 3.07 -4.47
C TYR A 55 17.11 3.56 -4.08
N CYS A 56 16.91 4.02 -2.84
CA CYS A 56 15.59 4.39 -2.33
C CYS A 56 14.91 5.46 -3.20
N ASP A 57 15.66 6.51 -3.59
CA ASP A 57 15.12 7.60 -4.42
C ASP A 57 14.72 7.10 -5.82
N SER A 58 15.51 6.21 -6.41
CA SER A 58 15.21 5.63 -7.72
C SER A 58 13.97 4.74 -7.68
N LEU A 59 13.82 3.93 -6.62
CA LEU A 59 12.64 3.10 -6.41
C LEU A 59 11.39 3.94 -6.13
N SER A 60 11.53 5.05 -5.39
CA SER A 60 10.44 5.98 -5.13
C SER A 60 9.93 6.64 -6.41
N GLN A 61 10.83 7.11 -7.28
CA GLN A 61 10.46 7.67 -8.59
C GLN A 61 9.77 6.63 -9.47
N LEU A 62 10.27 5.39 -9.49
CA LEU A 62 9.64 4.30 -10.22
C LEU A 62 8.22 4.03 -9.69
N ALA A 63 8.04 4.02 -8.37
CA ALA A 63 6.73 3.82 -7.75
C ALA A 63 5.74 4.92 -8.13
N GLU A 64 6.18 6.18 -8.21
CA GLU A 64 5.33 7.29 -8.65
C GLU A 64 4.86 7.13 -10.10
N ILE A 65 5.78 6.77 -11.01
CA ILE A 65 5.46 6.51 -12.42
C ILE A 65 4.46 5.34 -12.54
N LEU A 66 4.68 4.26 -11.78
CA LEU A 66 3.77 3.11 -11.76
C LEU A 66 2.39 3.49 -11.23
N ALA A 67 2.30 4.33 -10.20
CA ALA A 67 1.02 4.80 -9.67
C ALA A 67 0.24 5.64 -10.69
N GLN A 68 0.94 6.53 -11.41
CA GLN A 68 0.33 7.30 -12.50
C GLN A 68 -0.16 6.39 -13.63
N LEU A 69 0.64 5.40 -14.02
CA LEU A 69 0.27 4.42 -15.03
C LEU A 69 -0.97 3.62 -14.62
N ASP A 70 -1.03 3.15 -13.38
CA ASP A 70 -2.17 2.39 -12.83
C ASP A 70 -3.47 3.20 -12.88
N CYS A 71 -3.40 4.49 -12.51
CA CYS A 71 -4.55 5.40 -12.63
C CYS A 71 -5.02 5.56 -14.08
N LEU A 72 -4.09 5.75 -15.02
CA LEU A 72 -4.41 5.91 -16.44
C LEU A 72 -5.01 4.63 -17.04
N VAL A 73 -4.46 3.47 -16.70
CA VAL A 73 -4.99 2.17 -17.13
C VAL A 73 -6.37 1.94 -16.54
N SER A 74 -6.59 2.27 -15.27
CA SER A 74 -7.89 2.20 -14.63
C SER A 74 -8.94 3.07 -15.35
N PHE A 75 -8.59 4.29 -15.75
CA PHE A 75 -9.46 5.13 -16.57
C PHE A 75 -9.72 4.55 -17.95
N ALA A 76 -8.73 3.94 -18.60
CA ALA A 76 -8.91 3.31 -19.91
C ALA A 76 -9.88 2.11 -19.82
N ILE A 77 -9.70 1.25 -18.81
CA ILE A 77 -10.59 0.10 -18.54
C ILE A 77 -12.01 0.59 -18.25
N ALA A 78 -12.17 1.58 -17.37
CA ALA A 78 -13.47 2.16 -17.05
C ALA A 78 -14.14 2.76 -18.30
N SER A 79 -13.36 3.45 -19.14
CA SER A 79 -13.84 4.06 -20.39
C SER A 79 -14.38 3.03 -21.37
N VAL A 80 -13.66 1.93 -21.60
CA VAL A 80 -14.09 0.85 -22.48
C VAL A 80 -15.30 0.12 -21.91
N ASN A 81 -15.27 -0.27 -20.64
CA ASN A 81 -16.36 -1.02 -20.01
C ASN A 81 -17.64 -0.19 -19.81
N GLY A 82 -17.52 1.13 -19.79
CA GLY A 82 -18.63 2.06 -19.66
C GLY A 82 -19.09 2.67 -20.98
N ASN A 83 -18.39 2.44 -22.10
CA ASN A 83 -18.56 3.20 -23.34
C ASN A 83 -18.51 4.72 -23.11
N TYR A 84 -17.57 5.19 -22.27
CA TYR A 84 -17.38 6.62 -22.04
C TYR A 84 -16.60 7.25 -23.19
N ILE A 85 -16.90 8.52 -23.46
CA ILE A 85 -16.21 9.33 -24.45
C ILE A 85 -15.30 10.35 -23.77
N ARG A 86 -14.22 10.75 -24.46
CA ARG A 86 -13.34 11.81 -23.97
C ARG A 86 -14.07 13.16 -24.05
N PRO A 87 -14.25 13.88 -22.91
CA PRO A 87 -14.89 15.19 -22.94
C PRO A 87 -13.99 16.25 -23.61
N ILE A 88 -14.64 17.27 -24.19
CA ILE A 88 -13.96 18.43 -24.77
C ILE A 88 -14.07 19.58 -23.77
N PHE A 89 -12.93 20.17 -23.42
CA PHE A 89 -12.86 21.34 -22.55
C PHE A 89 -12.56 22.58 -23.38
N SER A 90 -13.25 23.68 -23.08
CA SER A 90 -13.01 25.00 -23.70
C SER A 90 -12.69 26.02 -22.62
N SER A 91 -11.64 26.83 -22.82
CA SER A 91 -11.28 27.94 -21.93
C SER A 91 -12.11 29.20 -22.19
N GLU A 92 -12.68 29.33 -23.40
CA GLU A 92 -13.41 30.52 -23.85
C GLU A 92 -14.92 30.38 -23.64
N GLU A 93 -15.44 29.17 -23.86
CA GLU A 93 -16.87 28.92 -23.80
C GLU A 93 -17.31 28.43 -22.42
N LYS A 94 -18.24 29.16 -21.80
CA LYS A 94 -18.87 28.75 -20.54
C LYS A 94 -20.18 28.02 -20.82
N LYS A 95 -20.08 26.83 -21.41
CA LYS A 95 -21.22 25.97 -21.76
C LYS A 95 -21.02 24.54 -21.25
N ILE A 96 -22.12 23.89 -20.87
CA ILE A 96 -22.17 22.45 -20.60
C ILE A 96 -23.09 21.85 -21.64
N HIS A 97 -22.57 20.89 -22.40
CA HIS A 97 -23.31 20.19 -23.43
C HIS A 97 -23.03 18.70 -23.29
N LEU A 98 -24.00 17.95 -22.78
CA LEU A 98 -23.91 16.52 -22.57
C LEU A 98 -24.98 15.86 -23.44
N VAL A 99 -24.59 15.08 -24.44
CA VAL A 99 -25.52 14.34 -25.31
C VAL A 99 -25.59 12.91 -24.81
N ASP A 100 -26.82 12.37 -24.73
CA ASP A 100 -27.08 11.00 -24.28
C ASP A 100 -26.32 10.63 -22.98
N SER A 101 -26.31 11.57 -22.04
CA SER A 101 -25.58 11.43 -20.78
C SER A 101 -26.22 10.38 -19.88
N ARG A 102 -25.38 9.60 -19.21
CA ARG A 102 -25.75 8.50 -18.32
C ARG A 102 -25.19 8.75 -16.93
N HIS A 103 -25.93 8.37 -15.89
CA HIS A 103 -25.43 8.48 -14.52
C HIS A 103 -24.53 7.28 -14.20
N PRO A 104 -23.22 7.47 -13.94
CA PRO A 104 -22.23 6.38 -13.88
C PRO A 104 -22.52 5.34 -12.81
N CYS A 105 -23.03 5.75 -11.63
CA CYS A 105 -23.35 4.80 -10.57
C CYS A 105 -24.68 4.05 -10.78
N VAL A 106 -25.68 4.69 -11.41
CA VAL A 106 -27.03 4.12 -11.54
C VAL A 106 -27.04 3.11 -12.69
N GLU A 107 -26.34 3.38 -13.79
CA GLU A 107 -26.27 2.45 -14.92
C GLU A 107 -25.54 1.14 -14.61
N LYS A 108 -24.72 1.12 -13.56
CA LYS A 108 -23.99 -0.07 -13.09
C LYS A 108 -24.79 -0.90 -12.09
N GLN A 109 -25.97 -0.46 -11.67
CA GLN A 109 -26.83 -1.23 -10.79
C GLN A 109 -27.55 -2.33 -11.56
N ASP A 110 -27.58 -3.52 -10.99
CA ASP A 110 -28.29 -4.66 -11.58
C ASP A 110 -29.80 -4.35 -11.67
N SER A 111 -30.44 -4.84 -12.74
CA SER A 111 -31.89 -4.70 -12.97
C SER A 111 -32.39 -3.28 -13.26
N ILE A 112 -31.51 -2.30 -13.49
CA ILE A 112 -31.90 -0.95 -13.92
C ILE A 112 -31.54 -0.72 -15.39
N ASN A 113 -32.56 -0.45 -16.21
CA ASN A 113 -32.37 0.10 -17.54
C ASN A 113 -32.43 1.63 -17.47
N PHE A 114 -31.25 2.26 -17.43
CA PHE A 114 -31.15 3.72 -17.40
C PHE A 114 -31.40 4.31 -18.79
N ILE A 115 -32.29 5.30 -18.89
CA ILE A 115 -32.55 6.06 -20.12
C ILE A 115 -31.64 7.30 -20.12
N SER A 116 -30.83 7.46 -21.16
CA SER A 116 -29.90 8.58 -21.31
C SER A 116 -30.63 9.92 -21.48
N ASN A 117 -30.02 11.01 -21.00
CA ASN A 117 -30.60 12.35 -21.06
C ASN A 117 -29.61 13.35 -21.67
N THR A 118 -30.12 14.27 -22.49
CA THR A 118 -29.32 15.37 -23.04
C THR A 118 -29.46 16.62 -22.16
N VAL A 119 -28.34 17.26 -21.84
CA VAL A 119 -28.27 18.47 -21.02
C VAL A 119 -27.56 19.57 -21.82
N GLN A 120 -28.23 20.71 -21.95
CA GLN A 120 -27.68 21.92 -22.59
C GLN A 120 -27.80 23.10 -21.64
N LEU A 121 -26.66 23.66 -21.23
CA LEU A 121 -26.57 24.85 -20.40
C LEU A 121 -25.59 25.83 -21.04
N ASP A 122 -26.07 27.03 -21.36
CA ASP A 122 -25.27 28.09 -21.95
C ASP A 122 -25.77 29.47 -21.48
N ARG A 123 -24.94 30.50 -21.67
CA ARG A 123 -25.23 31.85 -21.17
C ARG A 123 -26.27 32.62 -21.99
N ASN A 124 -26.60 32.17 -23.19
CA ASN A 124 -27.41 32.93 -24.13
C ASN A 124 -28.86 32.45 -24.12
N ASN A 125 -29.06 31.14 -24.18
CA ASN A 125 -30.36 30.50 -24.40
C ASN A 125 -30.82 29.63 -23.21
N HIS A 126 -29.89 28.93 -22.54
CA HIS A 126 -30.24 27.91 -21.53
C HIS A 126 -29.55 28.16 -20.18
N ARG A 127 -29.82 29.32 -19.58
CA ARG A 127 -29.16 29.75 -18.32
C ARG A 127 -29.68 29.06 -17.06
N PHE A 128 -30.92 28.59 -17.10
CA PHE A 128 -31.62 28.01 -15.95
C PHE A 128 -32.62 26.97 -16.45
N GLN A 129 -32.65 25.80 -15.81
CA GLN A 129 -33.59 24.73 -16.10
C GLN A 129 -34.40 24.42 -14.84
N VAL A 130 -35.72 24.51 -14.93
CA VAL A 130 -36.63 24.09 -13.86
C VAL A 130 -37.07 22.66 -14.15
N ILE A 131 -36.69 21.74 -13.26
CA ILE A 131 -37.14 20.36 -13.33
C ILE A 131 -38.41 20.25 -12.48
N THR A 132 -39.52 19.87 -13.11
CA THR A 132 -40.78 19.56 -12.43
C THR A 132 -41.11 18.09 -12.64
N GLY A 133 -41.86 17.51 -11.72
CA GLY A 133 -42.22 16.10 -11.78
C GLY A 133 -42.84 15.63 -10.47
N LYS A 134 -43.52 14.49 -10.52
CA LYS A 134 -44.06 13.82 -9.34
C LYS A 134 -42.99 12.89 -8.77
N ILE A 135 -42.82 12.91 -7.44
CA ILE A 135 -42.06 11.86 -6.75
C ILE A 135 -42.97 10.62 -6.71
N SER A 136 -42.50 9.52 -7.30
CA SER A 136 -43.14 8.20 -7.20
C SER A 136 -42.31 7.27 -6.32
#